data_AF-A0A9E1SU87-F1
#
_entry.id   AF-A0A9E1SU87-F1
#
_cell.length_a   1.000
_cell.length_b   1.000
_cell.length_c   1.000
_cell.angle_alpha   90.00
_cell.angle_beta   90.00
_cell.angle_gamma   90.00
#
_symmetry.space_group_name_H-M   'P 1'
#
loop_
_entity.id
_entity.type
_entity.pdbx_description
1 polymer ?
#
loop_
_entity_poly.entity_id
_entity_poly.type
_entity_poly.pdbx_seq_one_letter_code
_entity_poly.pdbx_strand_id
1 'polypeptide(L)' 'GDANPNGSQRHIAGVLNENRNVLGMMPHPERLIDGALGGSDGTAMFEGLVAALA' A
#
# COMPACT_ATOMS: atom_id res chain seq x y z
N GLY A 1 -0.67 -15.47 11.42
CA GLY A 1 0.17 -14.30 11.68
C GLY A 1 -0.68 -13.28 12.38
N ASP A 2 -0.11 -12.52 13.31
CA ASP A 2 -0.83 -11.44 13.98
C ASP A 2 -1.29 -10.40 12.95
N ALA A 3 -2.50 -9.86 13.10
CA ALA A 3 -3.07 -8.91 12.14
C ALA A 3 -2.32 -7.56 12.09
N ASN A 4 -1.41 -7.35 13.06
CA ASN A 4 -0.63 -6.13 13.24
C ASN A 4 0.83 -6.49 13.56
N PRO A 5 1.67 -6.75 12.54
CA PRO A 5 3.02 -7.29 12.75
C PRO A 5 3.99 -6.33 13.44
N ASN A 6 3.66 -5.03 13.49
CA ASN A 6 4.52 -3.99 14.06
C ASN A 6 3.91 -3.32 15.31
N GLY A 7 2.75 -3.76 15.77
CA GLY A 7 2.10 -3.20 16.96
C GLY A 7 1.63 -1.75 16.80
N SER A 8 1.45 -1.25 15.56
CA SER A 8 0.96 0.10 15.31
C SER A 8 -0.38 0.35 16.00
N GLN A 9 -0.53 1.50 16.66
CA GLN A 9 -1.80 1.88 17.25
C GLN A 9 -2.92 1.88 16.20
N ARG A 10 -4.08 1.34 16.57
CA ARG A 10 -5.26 1.22 15.68
C ARG A 10 -4.99 0.48 14.36
N HIS A 11 -3.95 -0.39 14.32
CA HIS A 11 -3.58 -1.14 13.12
C HIS A 11 -3.23 -0.25 11.91
N ILE A 12 -2.76 0.98 12.15
CA ILE A 12 -2.43 1.93 11.07
C ILE A 12 -1.20 1.44 10.30
N ALA A 13 -1.39 1.15 9.01
CA ALA A 13 -0.35 0.72 8.08
C ALA A 13 0.05 1.81 7.06
N GLY A 14 -0.69 2.92 6.99
CA GLY A 14 -0.38 4.06 6.13
C GLY A 14 -1.15 5.33 6.54
N VAL A 15 -0.63 6.48 6.13
CA VAL A 15 -1.14 7.82 6.45
C VAL A 15 -1.03 8.74 5.23
N LEU A 16 -1.98 9.66 5.09
CA LEU A 16 -1.96 10.71 4.08
C LEU A 16 -1.60 12.05 4.72
N ASN A 17 -0.95 12.94 3.96
CA ASN A 17 -0.88 14.35 4.33
C ASN A 17 -2.27 15.02 4.22
N GLU A 18 -2.38 16.25 4.72
CA GLU A 18 -3.64 17.01 4.73
C GLU A 18 -4.22 17.20 3.32
N ASN A 19 -3.36 17.50 2.34
CA ASN A 19 -3.75 17.68 0.94
C ASN A 19 -4.03 16.37 0.19
N ARG A 20 -3.86 15.21 0.85
CA ARG A 20 -4.07 13.86 0.30
C ARG A 20 -3.32 13.55 -0.99
N ASN A 21 -2.17 14.19 -1.21
CA ASN A 21 -1.31 13.95 -2.37
C ASN A 21 0.03 13.29 -2.01
N VAL A 22 0.28 13.05 -0.71
CA VAL A 22 1.43 12.27 -0.23
C VAL A 22 0.92 11.15 0.67
N LEU A 23 1.28 9.91 0.34
CA LEU A 23 0.99 8.70 1.10
C LEU A 23 2.30 8.14 1.68
N GLY A 24 2.35 7.96 3.00
CA GLY A 24 3.38 7.15 3.66
C GLY A 24 2.78 5.82 4.10
N MET A 25 3.43 4.70 3.81
CA MET A 25 2.93 3.37 4.18
C MET A 25 4.06 2.41 4.54
N MET A 26 3.77 1.42 5.39
CA MET A 26 4.68 0.35 5.79
C MET A 26 4.62 -0.90 4.91
N PRO A 27 3.45 -1.34 4.39
CA PRO A 27 3.41 -2.42 3.41
C PRO A 27 4.16 -2.02 2.14
N HIS A 28 4.71 -3.02 1.45
CA HIS A 28 5.51 -2.86 0.23
C HIS A 28 4.72 -3.42 -0.96
N PRO A 29 3.68 -2.71 -1.46
CA PRO A 29 2.82 -3.20 -2.55
C PRO A 29 3.61 -3.48 -3.83
N GLU A 30 4.72 -2.78 -4.05
CA GLU A 30 5.62 -2.98 -5.19
C GLU A 30 6.24 -4.38 -5.24
N ARG A 31 6.27 -5.11 -4.12
CA ARG A 31 6.75 -6.51 -4.07
C ARG A 31 5.69 -7.53 -4.48
N LEU A 32 4.44 -7.10 -4.65
CA LEU A 32 3.28 -7.95 -4.95
C LEU A 32 2.58 -7.49 -6.25
N ILE A 33 3.34 -7.08 -7.27
CA ILE A 33 2.80 -6.72 -8.59
C ILE A 33 3.12 -7.73 -9.69
N ASP A 34 3.92 -8.74 -9.39
CA ASP A 34 4.35 -9.79 -10.32
C ASP A 34 4.25 -11.15 -9.62
N GLY A 35 3.57 -12.09 -10.28
CA GLY A 35 3.44 -13.47 -9.82
C GLY A 35 4.78 -14.17 -9.60
N ALA A 36 5.84 -13.77 -10.32
CA ALA A 36 7.19 -14.27 -10.10
C ALA A 36 7.88 -13.70 -8.85
N LEU A 37 7.42 -12.55 -8.32
CA LEU A 37 8.03 -11.83 -7.19
C LEU A 37 7.26 -11.97 -5.87
N GLY A 38 6.04 -12.48 -5.91
CA GLY A 38 5.26 -12.77 -4.69
C GLY A 38 3.76 -12.76 -4.84
N GLY A 39 3.22 -12.30 -5.98
CA GLY A 39 1.78 -12.22 -6.23
C GLY A 39 1.41 -10.92 -6.95
N SER A 40 0.10 -10.67 -7.08
CA SER A 40 -0.44 -9.52 -7.81
C SER A 40 -1.33 -8.60 -6.95
N ASP A 41 -1.41 -8.84 -5.64
CA ASP A 41 -2.30 -8.10 -4.73
C ASP A 41 -1.95 -6.61 -4.61
N GLY A 42 -0.70 -6.24 -4.91
CA GLY A 42 -0.21 -4.86 -4.92
C GLY A 42 -0.58 -4.06 -6.16
N THR A 43 -1.00 -4.72 -7.25
CA THR A 43 -1.25 -4.06 -8.55
C THR A 43 -2.32 -2.99 -8.47
N ALA A 44 -3.40 -3.24 -7.71
CA ALA A 44 -4.53 -2.32 -7.58
C ALA A 44 -4.12 -0.94 -7.03
N MET A 45 -3.07 -0.86 -6.21
CA MET A 45 -2.55 0.42 -5.69
C MET A 45 -2.04 1.31 -6.83
N PHE A 46 -1.26 0.75 -7.76
CA PHE A 46 -0.68 1.49 -8.88
C PHE A 46 -1.69 1.77 -9.99
N GLU A 47 -2.61 0.85 -10.26
CA GLU A 47 -3.73 1.09 -11.19
C GLU A 47 -4.58 2.29 -10.74
N GLY A 48 -4.87 2.38 -9.44
CA GLY A 48 -5.59 3.53 -8.87
C GLY A 48 -4.84 4.85 -9.05
N LEU A 49 -3.50 4.85 -8.93
CA LEU A 49 -2.68 6.04 -9.19
C LEU A 49 -2.73 6.46 -10.66
N VAL A 50 -2.61 5.50 -11.59
CA VAL A 50 -2.70 5.79 -13.03
C VAL A 50 -4.07 6.35 -13.38
N ALA A 51 -5.15 5.75 -12.85
CA ALA A 51 -6.51 6.21 -13.07
C ALA A 51 -6.76 7.64 -12.53
N ALA A 52 -6.10 8.02 -11.43
CA ALA A 52 -6.21 9.36 -10.86
C ALA A 52 -5.48 10.45 -11.67
N LEU A 53 -4.59 10.05 -12.60
CA LEU A 53 -3.83 10.96 -13.48
C LEU A 53 -4.44 11.06 -14.89
N ALA A 54 -5.40 10.20 -15.24
CA ALA A 54 -6.11 10.21 -16.50
C ALA A 54 -7.24 11.26 -16.51
#